data_AF-A0A1Z8QH59-F1
#
_entry.id   AF-A0A1Z8QH59-F1
#
_cell.length_a   1.000
_cell.length_b   1.000
_cell.length_c   1.000
_cell.angle_alpha   90.00
_cell.angle_beta   90.00
_cell.angle_gamma   90.00
#
_symmetry.space_group_name_H-M   'P 1'
#
loop_
_entity.id
_entity.type
_entity.pdbx_description
1 polymer ?
#
loop_
_entity_poly.entity_id
_entity_poly.type
_entity_poly.pdbx_seq_one_letter_code
_entity_poly.pdbx_strand_id
1 'polypeptide(L)' 'MKDIKGTMLKIGKRVCIQEDISSVNGMLYKNTICKVEALDKSKVQVQDRSGKLWWVQYGQVSASFL' A
#
# COMPACT_ATOMS: atom_id res chain seq x y z
N MET A 1 -4.14 -12.03 -1.06
CA MET A 1 -4.22 -11.19 -2.27
C MET A 1 -2.81 -10.79 -2.69
N LYS A 2 -2.58 -10.63 -4.00
CA LYS A 2 -1.23 -10.45 -4.56
C LYS A 2 -0.97 -8.97 -4.85
N ASP A 3 0.28 -8.54 -4.69
CA ASP A 3 0.75 -7.22 -5.12
C ASP A 3 0.93 -7.18 -6.65
N ILE A 4 1.38 -6.05 -7.20
CA ILE A 4 1.63 -5.89 -8.66
C ILE A 4 2.62 -6.92 -9.23
N LYS A 5 3.51 -7.47 -8.40
CA LYS A 5 4.53 -8.47 -8.79
C LYS A 5 4.11 -9.91 -8.52
N GLY A 6 2.87 -10.16 -8.10
CA GLY A 6 2.38 -11.50 -7.78
C GLY A 6 2.76 -12.02 -6.37
N THR A 7 3.43 -11.20 -5.58
CA THR A 7 3.85 -11.48 -4.19
C THR A 7 2.65 -11.45 -3.26
N MET A 8 2.57 -12.40 -2.34
CA MET A 8 1.47 -12.47 -1.39
C MET A 8 1.60 -11.39 -0.30
N LEU A 9 0.58 -10.54 -0.18
CA LEU A 9 0.50 -9.52 0.86
C LEU A 9 0.05 -10.12 2.19
N LYS A 10 0.63 -9.63 3.28
CA LYS A 10 0.31 -10.03 4.65
C LYS A 10 0.19 -8.78 5.53
N ILE A 11 -0.77 -8.80 6.45
CA ILE A 11 -0.93 -7.75 7.46
C ILE A 11 0.35 -7.69 8.31
N GLY A 12 0.75 -6.47 8.70
CA GLY A 12 1.97 -6.20 9.46
C GLY A 12 3.25 -6.11 8.62
N LYS A 13 3.22 -6.50 7.34
CA LYS A 13 4.38 -6.35 6.43
C LYS A 13 4.43 -4.96 5.83
N ARG A 14 5.63 -4.54 5.45
CA ARG A 14 5.85 -3.30 4.72
C ARG A 14 5.67 -3.51 3.23
N VAL A 15 5.17 -2.49 2.55
CA VAL A 15 4.98 -2.42 1.11
C VAL A 15 5.43 -1.07 0.60
N CYS A 16 5.83 -1.02 -0.66
CA CYS A 16 6.23 0.19 -1.36
C CYS A 16 5.14 0.60 -2.34
N ILE A 17 4.73 1.86 -2.25
CA ILE A 17 3.79 2.47 -3.20
C ILE A 17 4.45 2.61 -4.58
N GLN A 18 3.80 2.14 -5.63
CA GLN A 18 4.39 2.08 -6.98
C GLN A 18 3.99 3.27 -7.88
N GLU A 19 2.97 4.03 -7.48
CA GLU A 19 2.49 5.21 -8.19
C GLU A 19 1.92 6.25 -7.22
N ASP A 20 1.78 7.48 -7.67
CA ASP A 20 1.21 8.53 -6.85
C ASP A 20 -0.30 8.36 -6.70
N ILE A 21 -0.79 8.40 -5.45
CA ILE A 21 -2.20 8.19 -5.13
C ILE A 21 -2.74 9.48 -4.50
N SER A 22 -3.56 10.20 -5.25
CA SER A 22 -4.24 11.40 -4.76
C SER A 22 -5.50 11.06 -3.96
N SER A 23 -5.76 11.84 -2.92
CA SER A 23 -6.98 11.79 -2.13
C SER A 23 -7.38 13.20 -1.70
N VAL A 24 -8.63 13.36 -1.26
CA VAL A 24 -9.15 14.64 -0.75
C VAL A 24 -8.29 15.18 0.39
N ASN A 25 -7.69 14.29 1.18
CA ASN A 25 -6.87 14.63 2.35
C ASN A 25 -5.36 14.70 2.06
N GLY A 26 -4.94 14.78 0.79
CA GLY A 26 -3.53 14.84 0.38
C GLY A 26 -3.11 13.69 -0.53
N MET A 27 -1.80 13.52 -0.69
CA MET A 27 -1.21 12.62 -1.68
C MET A 27 -0.28 11.61 -1.02
N LEU A 28 -0.40 10.35 -1.43
CA LEU A 28 0.53 9.28 -1.06
C LEU A 28 1.47 9.03 -2.23
N TYR A 29 2.73 9.40 -2.07
CA TYR A 29 3.70 9.41 -3.16
C TYR A 29 4.25 8.02 -3.47
N LYS A 30 4.64 7.82 -4.72
CA LYS A 30 5.46 6.71 -5.18
C LYS A 30 6.72 6.56 -4.32
N ASN A 31 7.17 5.32 -4.15
CA ASN A 31 8.30 4.91 -3.31
C ASN A 31 8.10 5.12 -1.80
N THR A 32 6.93 5.58 -1.36
CA THR A 32 6.62 5.62 0.07
C THR A 32 6.51 4.20 0.61
N ILE A 33 7.23 3.92 1.70
CA ILE A 33 7.13 2.64 2.42
C ILE A 33 6.04 2.75 3.47
N CYS A 34 5.02 1.91 3.33
CA CYS A 34 3.86 1.86 4.21
C CYS A 34 3.73 0.47 4.85
N LYS A 35 3.04 0.38 5.99
CA LYS A 35 2.73 -0.89 6.64
C LYS A 35 1.32 -1.34 6.26
N VAL A 36 1.12 -2.61 5.93
CA VAL A 36 -0.21 -3.16 5.67
C VAL A 36 -0.96 -3.34 7.00
N GLU A 37 -2.10 -2.68 7.15
CA GLU A 37 -2.94 -2.79 8.34
C GLU A 37 -4.15 -3.69 8.12
N ALA A 38 -4.76 -3.65 6.93
CA ALA A 38 -5.91 -4.48 6.60
C ALA A 38 -5.92 -4.91 5.13
N LEU A 39 -6.57 -6.04 4.86
CA LEU A 39 -6.78 -6.58 3.52
C LEU A 39 -8.29 -6.72 3.32
N ASP A 40 -8.83 -5.99 2.34
CA ASP A 40 -10.22 -6.12 1.89
C ASP A 40 -10.28 -6.90 0.56
N LYS A 41 -11.48 -7.27 0.10
CA LYS A 41 -11.71 -7.99 -1.16
C LYS A 41 -11.13 -7.29 -2.38
N SER A 42 -11.13 -5.95 -2.41
CA SER A 42 -10.73 -5.18 -3.59
C SER A 42 -9.53 -4.26 -3.36
N LYS A 43 -9.25 -3.93 -2.11
CA LYS A 43 -8.23 -2.94 -1.72
C LYS A 43 -7.42 -3.43 -0.53
N VAL A 44 -6.26 -2.83 -0.36
CA VAL A 44 -5.40 -2.98 0.80
C VAL A 44 -5.37 -1.66 1.56
N GLN A 45 -5.44 -1.74 2.89
CA GLN A 45 -5.23 -0.60 3.76
C GLN A 45 -3.78 -0.55 4.18
N VAL A 46 -3.15 0.60 3.95
CA VAL A 46 -1.76 0.85 4.31
C VAL A 46 -1.65 2.06 5.23
N GLN A 47 -0.74 1.99 6.20
CA GLN A 47 -0.39 3.07 7.09
C GLN A 47 0.93 3.71 6.65
N ASP A 48 0.92 5.02 6.44
CA ASP A 48 2.15 5.77 6.17
C ASP A 48 2.95 6.07 7.47
N ARG A 49 4.09 6.76 7.34
CA ARG A 49 4.92 7.13 8.50
C ARG A 49 4.28 8.19 9.41
N SER A 50 3.32 8.95 8.90
CA SER A 50 2.55 9.92 9.70
C SER A 50 1.45 9.27 10.53
N GLY A 51 1.25 7.95 10.37
CA GLY A 51 0.23 7.19 11.04
C GLY A 51 -1.12 7.20 10.32
N LYS A 52 -1.21 7.86 9.16
CA LYS A 52 -2.44 7.99 8.38
C LYS A 52 -2.71 6.72 7.57
N LEU A 53 -3.98 6.35 7.49
CA LEU A 53 -4.46 5.15 6.79
C LEU A 53 -4.95 5.49 5.38
N TRP A 54 -4.60 4.64 4.43
CA TRP A 54 -4.89 4.81 3.02
C TRP A 54 -5.43 3.51 2.45
N TRP A 55 -6.56 3.58 1.74
CA TRP A 55 -7.08 2.47 0.95
C TRP A 55 -6.54 2.57 -0.47
N VAL A 56 -5.73 1.59 -0.86
CA VAL A 56 -5.06 1.55 -2.17
C VAL A 56 -5.37 0.23 -2.86
N GLN A 57 -5.27 0.19 -4.17
CA GLN A 57 -5.48 -1.04 -4.92
C GLN A 57 -4.26 -1.96 -4.79
N TYR A 58 -4.51 -3.26 -4.90
CA TYR A 58 -3.47 -4.28 -4.88
C TYR A 58 -2.40 -4.11 -5.97
N GLY A 59 -2.78 -3.58 -7.12
CA GLY A 59 -1.86 -3.25 -8.22
C GLY A 59 -1.01 -2.01 -7.99
N GLN A 60 -1.28 -1.20 -6.96
CA GLN A 60 -0.55 0.05 -6.69
C GLN A 60 0.56 -0.11 -5.66
N VAL A 61 0.70 -1.32 -5.10
CA VAL A 61 1.67 -1.64 -4.06
C VAL A 61 2.58 -2.76 -4.53
N SER A 62 3.80 -2.78 -3.98
CA SER A 62 4.66 -3.94 -4.05
C SER A 62 5.19 -4.36 -2.68
N ALA A 63 5.16 -5.66 -2.39
CA ALA A 63 5.81 -6.26 -1.22
C ALA A 63 7.26 -6.66 -1.50
N SER A 64 7.71 -6.56 -2.76
CA SER A 64 9.07 -6.85 -3.21
C SER A 64 9.71 -5.57 -3.77
N PHE A 65 10.37 -4.83 -2.89
CA PHE A 65 10.89 -3.47 -3.14
C PHE A 65 12.29 -3.23 -2.55
N LEU A 66 12.98 -4.31 -2.19
CA LEU A 66 14.39 -4.34 -1.80
C LEU A 66 15.20 -5.02 -2.89
#